data_AF-A0A0D7Q9P0-F1
#
_entry.id   AF-A0A0D7Q9P0-F1
#
_cell.length_a   1.000
_cell.length_b   1.000
_cell.length_c   1.000
_cell.angle_alpha   90.00
_cell.angle_beta   90.00
_cell.angle_gamma   90.00
#
_symmetry.space_group_name_H-M   'P 1'
#
loop_
_entity.id
_entity.type
_entity.pdbx_description
1 polymer ?
#
loop_
_entity_poly.entity_id
_entity_poly.type
_entity_poly.pdbx_seq_one_letter_code
_entity_poly.pdbx_strand_id
1 'polypeptide(L)'
;MATSAAVQEEPATRFAKDQLKSIVERIERLEEEKKTISDDIRDVYAEAKGNGYDVKALRTIVRLRKQDANERQEQETILETYMQALGML
;
A
#
# COMPACT_ATOMS: atom_id res chain seq x y z
N MET A 1 7.84 -53.09 20.99
CA MET A 1 8.92 -52.39 21.72
C MET A 1 9.12 -51.03 21.08
N ALA A 2 9.05 -49.99 21.89
CA ALA A 2 9.18 -48.59 21.52
C ALA A 2 10.65 -48.15 21.45
N THR A 3 10.86 -46.90 21.00
CA THR A 3 12.10 -46.09 20.89
C THR A 3 12.79 -46.25 19.52
N SER A 4 13.07 -45.21 18.73
CA SER A 4 13.18 -43.77 18.98
C SER A 4 13.02 -43.03 17.64
N ALA A 5 11.79 -42.66 17.27
CA ALA A 5 11.52 -41.67 16.22
C ALA A 5 11.62 -40.26 16.81
N ALA A 6 12.83 -39.86 17.17
CA ALA A 6 13.16 -38.50 17.54
C ALA A 6 14.54 -38.21 16.96
N VAL A 7 14.57 -37.88 15.67
CA VAL A 7 15.70 -37.14 15.10
C VAL A 7 15.79 -35.87 15.94
N GLN A 8 16.83 -35.75 16.75
CA GLN A 8 17.08 -34.57 17.57
C GLN A 8 17.20 -33.39 16.59
N GLU A 9 16.15 -32.57 16.47
CA GLU A 9 16.22 -31.33 15.70
C GLU A 9 17.31 -30.46 16.35
N GLU A 10 18.36 -30.15 15.59
CA GLU A 10 19.43 -29.30 16.08
C GLU A 10 18.85 -27.94 16.53
N PRO A 11 19.33 -27.36 17.64
CA PRO A 11 18.77 -26.13 18.21
C PRO A 11 18.74 -24.96 17.22
N ALA A 12 19.68 -24.93 16.25
CA ALA A 12 19.70 -23.95 15.17
C ALA A 12 18.51 -24.09 14.21
N THR A 13 18.08 -25.31 13.87
CA THR A 13 16.92 -25.57 13.01
C THR A 13 15.62 -25.16 13.68
N ARG A 14 15.50 -25.42 14.99
CA ARG A 14 14.35 -24.97 15.79
C ARG A 14 14.27 -23.44 15.87
N PHE A 15 15.39 -22.78 16.14
CA PHE A 15 15.48 -21.32 16.16
C PHE A 15 15.09 -20.69 14.82
N ALA A 16 15.61 -21.21 13.70
CA ALA A 16 15.27 -20.73 12.36
C ALA A 16 13.77 -20.89 12.03
N LYS A 17 13.16 -22.00 12.46
CA LYS A 17 11.73 -22.26 12.30
C LYS A 17 10.87 -21.30 13.12
N ASP A 18 11.25 -21.04 14.37
CA ASP A 18 10.52 -20.12 15.25
C ASP A 18 10.62 -18.66 14.74
N GLN A 19 11.78 -18.25 14.22
CA GLN A 19 11.95 -16.94 13.60
C GLN A 19 11.11 -16.79 12.33
N LEU A 20 11.11 -17.80 11.46
CA LEU A 20 10.27 -17.80 10.25
C LEU A 20 8.79 -17.69 10.60
N LYS A 21 8.32 -18.47 11.58
CA LYS A 21 6.94 -18.41 12.07
C LYS A 21 6.57 -17.01 12.57
N SER A 22 7.44 -16.40 13.38
CA SER A 22 7.23 -15.03 13.88
C SER A 22 7.14 -13.99 12.76
N ILE A 23 7.97 -14.10 11.71
CA ILE A 23 7.91 -13.21 10.54
C ILE A 23 6.58 -13.37 9.79
N VAL A 24 6.16 -14.61 9.53
CA VAL A 24 4.90 -14.90 8.82
C VAL A 24 3.70 -14.35 9.59
N GLU A 25 3.59 -14.64 10.89
CA GLU A 25 2.49 -14.17 11.74
C GLU A 25 2.41 -12.63 11.80
N ARG A 26 3.56 -11.94 11.77
CA ARG A 26 3.61 -10.47 11.71
C ARG A 26 3.13 -9.95 10.35
N ILE A 27 3.52 -10.58 9.25
CA ILE A 27 3.09 -10.19 7.90
C ILE A 27 1.59 -10.41 7.73
N GLU A 28 1.06 -11.55 8.17
CA GLU A 28 -0.37 -11.85 8.06
C GLU A 28 -1.23 -10.82 8.79
N ARG A 29 -0.83 -10.43 10.00
CA ARG A 29 -1.49 -9.36 10.74
C ARG A 29 -1.45 -8.03 9.99
N LEU A 30 -0.29 -7.66 9.44
CA LEU A 30 -0.15 -6.42 8.68
C LEU A 30 -0.98 -6.43 7.38
N GLU A 31 -1.11 -7.59 6.71
CA GLU A 31 -1.99 -7.73 5.54
C GLU A 31 -3.47 -7.63 5.92
N GLU A 32 -3.87 -8.15 7.09
CA GLU A 32 -5.23 -7.98 7.60
C GLU A 32 -5.53 -6.50 7.93
N GLU A 33 -4.63 -5.82 8.63
CA GLU A 33 -4.74 -4.38 8.91
C GLU A 33 -4.83 -3.56 7.61
N LYS A 34 -3.95 -3.85 6.64
CA LYS A 34 -3.94 -3.21 5.33
C LYS A 34 -5.24 -3.46 4.56
N LYS A 35 -5.83 -4.66 4.67
CA LYS A 35 -7.13 -4.96 4.07
C LYS A 35 -8.22 -4.09 4.70
N THR A 36 -8.31 -4.05 6.03
CA THR A 36 -9.28 -3.21 6.75
C THR A 36 -9.16 -1.74 6.33
N ILE A 37 -7.94 -1.19 6.30
CA ILE A 37 -7.69 0.19 5.84
C ILE A 37 -8.10 0.38 4.38
N SER A 38 -7.82 -0.61 3.52
CA SER A 38 -8.21 -0.54 2.11
C SER A 38 -9.73 -0.54 1.94
N ASP A 39 -10.45 -1.27 2.78
CA ASP A 39 -11.90 -1.36 2.79
C ASP A 39 -12.50 -0.02 3.26
N ASP A 40 -12.00 0.54 4.35
CA ASP A 40 -12.39 1.87 4.83
C ASP A 40 -12.18 2.96 3.76
N ILE A 41 -11.04 2.94 3.06
CA ILE A 41 -10.77 3.87 1.95
C ILE A 41 -11.78 3.69 0.82
N ARG A 42 -12.18 2.44 0.51
CA ARG A 42 -13.19 2.17 -0.54
C ARG A 42 -14.54 2.74 -0.13
N ASP A 43 -14.93 2.59 1.12
CA ASP A 43 -16.20 3.09 1.64
C ASP A 43 -16.26 4.63 1.62
N VAL A 44 -15.17 5.32 1.98
CA VAL A 44 -15.08 6.79 1.86
C VAL A 44 -15.24 7.25 0.40
N TYR A 45 -14.62 6.56 -0.56
CA TYR A 45 -14.83 6.89 -1.97
C TYR A 45 -16.25 6.57 -2.45
N ALA A 46 -16.89 5.53 -1.92
CA ALA A 46 -18.28 5.20 -2.23
C ALA A 46 -19.25 6.25 -1.67
N GLU A 47 -19.03 6.72 -0.45
CA GLU A 47 -19.77 7.82 0.16
C GLU A 47 -19.62 9.10 -0.67
N ALA A 48 -18.39 9.47 -1.04
CA ALA A 48 -18.14 10.63 -1.90
C ALA A 48 -18.89 10.53 -3.23
N LYS A 49 -18.94 9.34 -3.83
CA LYS A 49 -19.74 9.09 -5.04
C LYS A 49 -21.24 9.30 -4.80
N GLY A 50 -21.77 8.79 -3.68
CA GLY A 50 -23.17 8.99 -3.28
C GLY A 50 -23.53 10.45 -3.06
N ASN A 51 -22.57 11.24 -2.56
CA ASN A 51 -22.68 12.68 -2.37
C ASN A 51 -22.47 13.49 -3.67
N GLY A 52 -22.24 12.84 -4.81
CA GLY A 52 -22.13 13.48 -6.13
C GLY A 52 -20.71 13.92 -6.54
N TYR A 53 -19.66 13.52 -5.81
CA TYR A 53 -18.29 13.83 -6.20
C TYR A 53 -17.73 12.87 -7.27
N ASP A 54 -16.86 13.38 -8.14
CA ASP A 54 -16.11 12.53 -9.09
C ASP A 54 -14.95 11.81 -8.36
N VAL A 55 -15.10 10.50 -8.19
CA VAL A 55 -14.12 9.64 -7.53
C VAL A 55 -12.77 9.59 -8.28
N LYS A 56 -12.75 9.69 -9.61
CA LYS A 56 -11.50 9.70 -10.39
C LYS A 56 -10.72 10.99 -10.15
N ALA A 57 -11.43 12.12 -10.09
CA ALA A 57 -10.83 13.41 -9.73
C ALA A 57 -10.26 13.37 -8.31
N LEU A 58 -11.02 12.86 -7.33
CA LEU A 58 -10.54 12.72 -5.95
C LEU A 58 -9.29 11.83 -5.83
N ARG A 59 -9.27 10.67 -6.51
CA ARG A 59 -8.08 9.80 -6.54
C ARG A 59 -6.87 10.50 -7.14
N THR A 60 -7.09 11.32 -8.17
CA THR A 60 -6.03 12.13 -8.77
C THR A 60 -5.50 13.16 -7.78
N ILE A 61 -6.38 13.88 -7.08
CA ILE A 61 -6.00 14.85 -6.05
C ILE A 61 -5.20 14.17 -4.93
N VAL A 62 -5.66 13.02 -4.41
CA VAL A 62 -4.93 12.30 -3.35
C VAL A 62 -3.54 11.87 -3.82
N ARG A 63 -3.39 11.43 -5.08
CA ARG A 63 -2.08 11.10 -5.66
C ARG A 63 -1.18 12.33 -5.77
N LEU A 64 -1.70 13.45 -6.28
CA LEU A 64 -0.95 14.71 -6.37
C LEU A 64 -0.50 15.18 -4.98
N ARG A 65 -1.37 15.09 -3.98
CA ARG A 65 -1.04 15.47 -2.59
C ARG A 65 0.05 14.63 -1.93
N LYS A 66 0.33 13.42 -2.45
CA LYS A 66 1.43 12.56 -1.98
C LYS A 66 2.78 12.92 -2.60
N GLN A 67 2.79 13.65 -3.70
CA GLN A 67 4.03 14.09 -4.35
C GLN A 67 4.64 15.27 -3.59
N ASP A 68 5.97 15.38 -3.64
CA ASP A 68 6.68 16.55 -3.13
C ASP A 68 6.14 17.83 -3.80
N ALA A 69 6.04 18.90 -3.00
CA ALA A 69 5.43 20.14 -3.47
C ALA A 69 6.29 20.84 -4.53
N ASN A 70 7.62 20.80 -4.39
CA ASN A 70 8.53 21.44 -5.32
C ASN A 70 8.59 20.66 -6.63
N GLU A 71 8.71 19.32 -6.56
CA GLU A 71 8.67 18.46 -7.75
C GLU A 71 7.38 18.64 -8.55
N ARG A 72 6.25 18.78 -7.86
CA ARG A 72 4.95 19.02 -8.51
C ARG A 72 4.90 20.39 -9.18
N GLN A 73 5.35 21.44 -8.50
CA GLN A 73 5.38 22.80 -9.05
C GLN A 73 6.25 22.87 -10.32
N GLU A 74 7.40 22.18 -10.32
CA GLU A 74 8.28 22.08 -11.48
C GLU A 74 7.57 21.35 -12.64
N GLN A 75 6.95 20.21 -12.38
CA GLN A 75 6.19 19.46 -13.39
C GLN A 75 5.01 20.27 -13.96
N GLU A 76 4.28 20.99 -13.11
CA GLU A 76 3.17 21.86 -13.52
C GLU A 76 3.65 23.00 -14.42
N THR A 77 4.79 23.63 -14.09
CA THR A 77 5.39 24.70 -14.90
C THR A 77 5.79 24.20 -16.29
N ILE A 78 6.41 23.02 -16.35
CA ILE A 78 6.80 22.39 -17.62
C ILE A 78 5.57 22.03 -18.45
N LEU A 79 4.56 21.43 -17.81
CA LEU A 79 3.31 21.04 -18.47
C LEU A 79 2.57 22.26 -19.04
N GLU A 80 2.46 23.33 -18.27
CA GLU A 80 1.84 24.58 -18.71
C GLU A 80 2.57 25.14 -19.93
N THR A 81 3.91 25.17 -19.91
CA THR A 81 4.73 25.61 -21.06
C THR A 81 4.39 24.81 -22.32
N TYR A 82 4.26 23.49 -22.21
CA TYR A 82 3.91 22.64 -23.35
C TYR A 82 2.47 22.83 -23.81
N MET A 83 1.52 22.99 -22.88
CA MET A 83 0.12 23.25 -23.22
C MET A 83 -0.04 24.58 -23.96
N GLN A 84 0.69 25.64 -23.55
CA GLN A 84 0.71 26.92 -24.26
C GLN A 84 1.28 26.74 -25.68
N ALA A 85 2.40 26.04 -25.83
CA ALA A 85 3.01 25.77 -27.13
C ALA A 85 2.10 24.96 -28.08
N LEU A 86 1.23 24.11 -27.52
CA LEU A 86 0.26 23.31 -28.26
C LEU A 86 -1.09 24.02 -28.48
N GLY A 87 -1.29 25.24 -27.96
CA GLY A 87 -2.56 25.96 -28.06
C GLY A 87 -3.71 25.31 -27.27
N MET A 88 -3.38 24.60 -26.19
CA MET A 88 -4.33 23.91 -25.31
C MET A 88 -4.73 24.74 -24.08
N LEU A 89 -4.29 26.00 -24.02
CA LEU A 89 -4.56 27.01 -22.98
C LEU A 89 -5.17 28.27 -23.59
#